data_AF-A0A7C5YH45-F1
#
_entry.id   AF-A0A7C5YH45-F1
#
_cell.length_a   1.000
_cell.length_b   1.000
_cell.length_c   1.000
_cell.angle_alpha   90.00
_cell.angle_beta   90.00
_cell.angle_gamma   90.00
#
_symmetry.space_group_name_H-M   'P 1'
#
loop_
_entity.id
_entity.type
_entity.pdbx_description
1 polymer ?
#
loop_
_entity_poly.entity_id
_entity_poly.type
_entity_poly.pdbx_seq_one_letter_code
_entity_poly.pdbx_strand_id
1 'polypeptide(L)' 'PEEDFIIQDVEVVEEFERAPMFESIRCSKCGELVTAPKVVYVDGRPYCRVCVGREVPAVIGRGISTVSHIPFRVVS' A
#
# COMPACT_ATOMS: atom_id res chain seq x y z
N PRO A 1 17.55 9.98 23.30
CA PRO A 1 16.43 9.35 22.56
C PRO A 1 15.43 10.36 22.03
N GLU A 2 14.82 11.20 22.87
CA GLU A 2 13.92 12.27 22.40
C GLU A 2 14.66 13.35 21.59
N GLU A 3 15.93 13.57 21.92
CA GLU A 3 16.87 14.49 21.23
C GLU A 3 17.08 14.14 19.75
N ASP A 4 16.78 12.90 19.35
CA ASP A 4 16.92 12.40 17.98
C ASP A 4 15.66 12.68 17.12
N PHE A 5 14.57 13.17 17.71
CA PHE A 5 13.28 13.36 17.05
C PHE A 5 12.80 14.82 17.09
N ILE A 6 12.10 15.22 16.03
CA ILE A 6 11.33 16.46 15.99
C ILE A 6 9.88 16.09 16.31
N ILE A 7 9.38 16.57 17.44
CA ILE A 7 7.99 16.35 17.88
C ILE A 7 7.23 17.66 17.72
N GLN A 8 6.09 17.63 17.03
CA GLN A 8 5.25 18.79 16.77
C GLN A 8 3.78 18.44 16.99
N ASP A 9 3.04 19.36 17.60
CA ASP A 9 1.59 19.28 17.65
C ASP A 9 1.03 19.74 16.30
N VAL A 10 0.10 18.95 15.74
CA VAL A 10 -0.51 19.22 14.44
C VAL A 10 -2.02 19.12 14.51
N GLU A 11 -2.70 19.93 13.69
CA GLU A 11 -4.14 19.81 13.45
C GLU A 11 -4.41 19.23 12.06
N VAL A 12 -5.45 18.42 11.94
CA VAL A 12 -5.93 17.89 10.66
C VAL A 12 -6.75 18.98 9.98
N VAL A 13 -6.30 19.45 8.82
CA VAL A 13 -6.94 20.53 8.07
C VAL A 13 -7.79 20.03 6.90
N GLU A 14 -7.58 18.79 6.48
CA GLU A 14 -8.26 18.16 5.35
C GLU A 14 -8.65 16.71 5.68
N GLU A 15 -9.74 16.22 5.07
CA GLU A 15 -10.17 14.83 5.27
C GLU A 15 -9.17 13.86 4.60
N PHE A 16 -8.78 12.81 5.32
CA PHE A 16 -7.87 11.80 4.79
C PHE A 16 -8.56 10.93 3.74
N GLU A 17 -7.88 10.72 2.61
CA GLU A 17 -8.24 9.61 1.73
C GLU A 17 -8.11 8.29 2.49
N ARG A 18 -9.22 7.56 2.60
CA ARG A 18 -9.23 6.25 3.26
C ARG A 18 -8.58 5.23 2.34
N ALA A 19 -7.83 4.31 2.95
CA ALA A 19 -7.29 3.18 2.21
C ALA A 19 -8.45 2.39 1.56
N PRO A 20 -8.37 2.11 0.24
CA PRO A 20 -9.42 1.36 -0.45
C PRO A 20 -9.49 -0.07 0.09
N MET A 21 -10.71 -0.53 0.35
CA MET A 21 -10.99 -1.91 0.71
C MET A 21 -11.12 -2.74 -0.56
N PHE A 22 -10.30 -3.77 -0.69
CA PHE A 22 -10.34 -4.67 -1.83
C PHE A 22 -10.68 -6.09 -1.39
N GLU A 23 -11.44 -6.79 -2.24
CA GLU A 23 -11.75 -8.19 -2.04
C GLU A 23 -10.49 -9.07 -2.04
N SER A 24 -10.56 -10.18 -1.32
CA SER A 24 -9.53 -11.22 -1.31
C SER A 24 -9.94 -12.37 -2.22
N ILE A 25 -9.18 -12.61 -3.28
CA ILE A 25 -9.45 -13.64 -4.28
C ILE A 25 -8.43 -14.77 -4.14
N ARG A 26 -8.91 -16.01 -4.10
CA ARG A 26 -8.03 -17.18 -3.93
C ARG A 26 -7.34 -17.55 -5.24
N CYS A 27 -6.02 -17.70 -5.22
CA CYS A 27 -5.25 -18.17 -6.38
C CYS A 27 -5.61 -19.61 -6.74
N SER A 28 -5.84 -19.85 -8.02
CA SER A 28 -6.21 -21.17 -8.56
C SER A 28 -5.08 -22.21 -8.54
N LYS A 29 -3.82 -21.79 -8.28
CA LYS A 29 -2.64 -22.67 -8.23
C LYS A 29 -2.17 -22.95 -6.80
N CYS A 30 -1.82 -21.91 -6.03
CA CYS A 30 -1.31 -22.09 -4.66
C CYS A 30 -2.39 -22.03 -3.58
N GLY A 31 -3.60 -21.54 -3.89
CA GLY A 31 -4.66 -21.40 -2.90
C GLY A 31 -4.50 -20.21 -1.94
N GLU A 32 -3.48 -19.36 -2.08
CA GLU A 32 -3.34 -18.16 -1.26
C GLU A 32 -4.36 -17.08 -1.63
N LEU A 33 -4.69 -16.20 -0.67
CA LEU A 33 -5.53 -15.03 -0.92
C LEU A 33 -4.69 -13.89 -1.52
N VAL A 34 -5.18 -13.32 -2.60
CA VAL A 34 -4.57 -12.20 -3.33
C VAL A 34 -5.58 -11.06 -3.34
N THR A 35 -5.16 -9.87 -2.95
CA THR A 35 -5.97 -8.65 -3.07
C THR A 35 -6.37 -8.44 -4.53
N ALA A 36 -7.65 -8.17 -4.81
CA ALA A 36 -8.19 -8.11 -6.18
C ALA A 36 -7.34 -7.33 -7.22
N PRO A 37 -6.78 -6.14 -6.92
CA PRO A 37 -5.92 -5.39 -7.85
C PRO A 37 -4.62 -6.09 -8.24
N LYS A 38 -4.20 -7.10 -7.46
CA LYS A 38 -2.95 -7.85 -7.68
C LYS A 38 -3.20 -9.19 -8.40
N VAL A 39 -4.45 -9.57 -8.61
CA VAL A 39 -4.82 -10.82 -9.31
C VAL A 39 -4.51 -10.72 -10.80
N VAL A 40 -4.01 -11.82 -11.35
CA VAL A 40 -3.83 -11.99 -12.79
C VAL A 40 -4.80 -13.06 -13.27
N TYR A 41 -5.61 -12.76 -14.28
CA TYR A 41 -6.51 -13.74 -14.89
C TYR A 41 -5.83 -14.41 -16.08
N VAL A 42 -5.78 -15.74 -16.07
CA VAL A 42 -5.31 -16.57 -17.19
C VAL A 42 -6.43 -17.56 -17.49
N ASP A 43 -6.94 -17.53 -18.72
CA ASP A 43 -8.09 -18.33 -19.17
C ASP A 43 -9.30 -18.23 -18.23
N GLY A 44 -9.58 -17.01 -17.75
CA GLY A 44 -10.70 -16.72 -16.84
C GLY A 44 -10.49 -17.15 -15.38
N ARG A 45 -9.36 -17.78 -15.03
CA ARG A 45 -9.06 -18.21 -13.65
C ARG A 45 -8.11 -17.22 -12.95
N PRO A 46 -8.33 -16.91 -11.65
CA PRO A 46 -7.48 -15.98 -10.91
C PRO A 46 -6.18 -16.62 -10.41
N TYR A 47 -5.08 -15.90 -10.50
CA TYR A 47 -3.77 -16.33 -10.01
C TYR A 47 -3.01 -15.21 -9.29
N CYS A 48 -2.14 -15.59 -8.34
CA CYS A 48 -1.11 -14.69 -7.82
C CYS A 48 -0.02 -14.50 -8.88
N ARG A 49 0.61 -13.31 -8.90
CA ARG A 49 1.68 -12.97 -9.85
C ARG A 49 2.83 -13.99 -9.85
N VAL A 50 3.20 -14.49 -8.67
CA VAL A 50 4.25 -15.51 -8.51
C VAL A 50 3.91 -16.79 -9.27
N CYS A 51 2.67 -17.29 -9.13
CA CYS A 51 2.25 -18.55 -9.73
C CYS A 51 2.23 -18.55 -11.26
N VAL A 52 2.05 -17.37 -11.87
CA VAL A 52 2.05 -17.15 -13.32
C VAL A 52 3.32 -16.47 -13.84
N GLY A 53 4.38 -16.41 -13.02
CA GLY A 53 5.68 -15.87 -13.43
C GLY A 53 5.67 -14.39 -13.81
N ARG A 54 4.76 -13.59 -13.22
CA ARG A 54 4.69 -12.15 -13.41
C ARG A 54 5.52 -11.42 -12.35
N GLU A 55 6.07 -10.28 -12.75
CA GLU A 55 6.81 -9.40 -11.85
C GLU A 55 5.94 -8.94 -10.68
N VAL A 56 6.52 -8.95 -9.49
CA VAL A 56 5.92 -8.46 -8.25
C VAL A 56 6.63 -7.17 -7.86
N PRO A 57 5.90 -6.05 -7.68
CA PRO A 57 6.50 -4.82 -7.17
C PRO A 57 7.17 -5.07 -5.82
N ALA A 58 8.45 -4.72 -5.71
CA ALA A 58 9.23 -4.89 -4.49
C ALA A 58 9.38 -3.55 -3.76
N VAL A 59 9.29 -3.59 -2.43
CA VAL A 59 9.74 -2.48 -1.59
C VAL A 59 11.26 -2.54 -1.55
N ILE A 60 11.91 -1.67 -2.31
CA ILE A 60 13.38 -1.68 -2.50
C ILE A 60 14.13 -0.72 -1.55
N GLY A 61 13.46 -0.17 -0.53
CA GLY A 61 14.13 0.56 0.56
C GLY A 61 14.81 1.88 0.16
N ARG A 62 14.37 2.57 -0.89
CA ARG A 62 14.94 3.87 -1.33
C ARG A 62 14.57 5.07 -0.45
N GLY A 63 14.05 4.84 0.76
CA GLY A 63 13.73 5.89 1.74
C GLY A 63 12.35 6.53 1.57
N ILE A 64 12.17 7.66 2.25
CA ILE A 64 10.94 8.47 2.29
C ILE A 64 10.96 9.43 1.09
N SER A 65 9.85 9.47 0.33
CA SER A 65 9.70 10.40 -0.79
C SER A 65 9.15 11.75 -0.31
N THR A 66 9.42 12.83 -1.06
CA THR A 66 8.71 14.10 -0.87
C THR A 66 7.23 13.91 -1.16
N VAL A 67 6.38 14.32 -0.23
CA VAL A 67 4.92 14.33 -0.40
C VAL A 67 4.52 15.75 -0.79
N SER A 68 3.78 15.89 -1.89
CA SER A 68 3.36 17.21 -2.41
C SER A 68 2.21 17.83 -1.62
N HIS A 69 1.51 17.03 -0.82
CA HIS A 69 0.33 17.45 -0.06
C HIS A 69 0.39 16.85 1.34
N ILE A 70 0.21 17.70 2.35
CA ILE A 70 0.26 17.32 3.76
C ILE A 70 -1.08 17.78 4.37
N PRO A 71 -1.99 16.88 4.75
CA PRO A 71 -3.34 17.22 5.22
C PRO A 71 -3.35 17.71 6.68
N PHE A 72 -2.21 18.13 7.21
CA PHE A 72 -2.04 18.61 8.57
C PHE A 72 -1.19 19.87 8.61
N ARG A 73 -1.45 20.72 9.61
CA ARG A 73 -0.72 21.96 9.85
C ARG A 73 -0.15 21.95 11.27
N VAL A 74 1.09 22.39 11.41
CA VAL A 74 1.74 22.57 12.72
C VAL A 74 1.03 23.71 13.46
N VAL A 75 0.62 23.46 14.70
CA VAL A 75 -0.10 24.45 15.52
C VAL A 75 0.80 25.15 16.55
N SER A 76 1.99 24.62 16.81
CA SER A 76 3.01 25.21 17.69
C SER A 76 4.41 24.67 17.39
#